data_AF-Q0SJ62-F1
#
_entry.id   AF-Q0SJ62-F1
#
_cell.length_a   1.000
_cell.length_b   1.000
_cell.length_c   1.000
_cell.angle_alpha   90.00
_cell.angle_beta   90.00
_cell.angle_gamma   90.00
#
_symmetry.space_group_name_H-M   'P 1'
#
loop_
_entity.id
_entity.type
_entity.pdbx_description
1 polymer ?
#
loop_
_entity_poly.entity_id
_entity_poly.type
_entity_poly.pdbx_seq_one_letter_code
_entity_poly.pdbx_strand_id
1 'polypeptide(L)'
;MTLVVADGENADEAVNGQRFAAVLCHGVLGYLEQPEPLVDQLCRCTGAGGVVSITTGNAKAMAVRPALEQRWDDALASFDTGGEIGVLGVPTRADTVEELRELVRIRGVEPMRLLPSTQPRLSPRGTQRSGLTGH
;
A
#
# COMPACT_ATOMS: atom_id res chain seq x y z
N MET A 1 -24.90 1.11 9.49
CA MET A 1 -23.80 0.55 8.67
C MET A 1 -24.43 -0.01 7.42
N THR A 2 -24.03 0.48 6.25
CA THR A 2 -24.59 0.09 4.95
C THR A 2 -23.53 -0.69 4.20
N LEU A 3 -23.91 -1.81 3.59
CA LEU A 3 -23.07 -2.59 2.69
C LEU A 3 -23.66 -2.50 1.30
N VAL A 4 -22.81 -2.22 0.32
CA VAL A 4 -23.18 -2.12 -1.09
C VAL A 4 -22.24 -3.03 -1.86
N VAL A 5 -22.79 -3.85 -2.75
CA VAL A 5 -22.01 -4.70 -3.66
C VAL A 5 -21.92 -3.98 -4.99
N ALA A 6 -20.71 -3.64 -5.38
CA ALA A 6 -20.40 -2.98 -6.65
C ALA A 6 -18.91 -3.14 -6.96
N ASP A 7 -18.56 -2.99 -8.23
CA ASP A 7 -17.18 -2.80 -8.65
C ASP A 7 -16.67 -1.44 -8.19
N GLY A 8 -15.42 -1.40 -7.73
CA GLY A 8 -14.83 -0.18 -7.19
C GLY A 8 -14.73 0.94 -8.22
N GLU A 9 -14.59 0.60 -9.51
CA GLU A 9 -14.60 1.55 -10.63
C GLU A 9 -15.96 2.27 -10.81
N ASN A 10 -17.01 1.80 -10.14
CA ASN A 10 -18.36 2.36 -10.16
C ASN A 10 -18.78 2.96 -8.80
N ALA A 11 -17.84 3.25 -7.89
CA ALA A 11 -18.17 3.59 -6.51
C ALA A 11 -19.06 4.84 -6.35
N ASP A 12 -18.87 5.90 -7.16
CA ASP A 12 -19.70 7.11 -7.11
C ASP A 12 -21.17 6.81 -7.40
N GLU A 13 -21.45 5.96 -8.39
CA GLU A 13 -22.81 5.50 -8.70
C GLU A 13 -23.35 4.61 -7.58
N ALA A 14 -22.54 3.65 -7.10
CA ALA A 14 -22.93 2.70 -6.05
C ALA A 14 -23.32 3.40 -4.73
N VAL A 15 -22.72 4.55 -4.43
CA VAL A 15 -23.04 5.37 -3.27
C VAL A 15 -24.00 6.54 -3.58
N ASN A 16 -24.62 6.55 -4.76
CA ASN A 16 -25.57 7.58 -5.22
C ASN A 16 -24.99 9.01 -5.13
N GLY A 17 -23.73 9.20 -5.51
CA GLY A 17 -23.04 10.48 -5.47
C GLY A 17 -22.74 10.99 -4.05
N GLN A 18 -22.86 10.14 -3.02
CA GLN A 18 -22.51 10.53 -1.67
C GLN A 18 -21.01 10.89 -1.57
N ARG A 19 -20.69 11.89 -0.75
CA ARG A 19 -19.32 12.32 -0.46
C ARG A 19 -18.96 11.99 0.99
N PHE A 20 -17.72 11.55 1.20
CA PHE A 20 -17.24 11.09 2.50
C PHE A 20 -16.05 11.92 2.97
N ALA A 21 -15.97 12.14 4.28
CA ALA A 21 -14.81 12.78 4.90
C ALA A 21 -13.55 11.89 4.83
N ALA A 22 -13.71 10.57 4.68
CA ALA A 22 -12.63 9.63 4.49
C ALA A 22 -13.04 8.51 3.53
N VAL A 23 -12.15 8.17 2.60
CA VAL A 23 -12.31 7.04 1.67
C VAL A 23 -11.05 6.17 1.74
N LEU A 24 -11.23 4.86 1.92
CA LEU A 24 -10.15 3.92 2.21
C LEU A 24 -10.07 2.85 1.11
N CYS A 25 -8.87 2.62 0.58
CA CYS A 25 -8.56 1.56 -0.39
C CYS A 25 -7.34 0.79 0.09
N HIS A 26 -7.58 -0.29 0.84
CA HIS A 26 -6.52 -1.00 1.56
C HIS A 26 -6.37 -2.42 1.04
N GLY A 27 -5.19 -2.71 0.45
CA GLY A 27 -4.80 -4.03 0.00
C GLY A 27 -5.43 -4.48 -1.32
N VAL A 28 -6.25 -3.65 -1.98
CA VAL A 28 -6.95 -4.05 -3.21
C VAL A 28 -6.32 -3.52 -4.50
N LEU A 29 -5.59 -2.39 -4.43
CA LEU A 29 -5.10 -1.69 -5.61
C LEU A 29 -4.15 -2.53 -6.47
N GLY A 30 -3.39 -3.43 -5.84
CA GLY A 30 -2.45 -4.33 -6.52
C GLY A 30 -3.10 -5.46 -7.32
N TYR A 31 -4.41 -5.70 -7.17
CA TYR A 31 -5.12 -6.71 -7.96
C TYR A 31 -5.68 -6.17 -9.28
N LEU A 32 -5.76 -4.84 -9.41
CA LEU A 32 -6.22 -4.23 -10.65
C LEU A 32 -5.07 -4.19 -11.65
N GLU A 33 -5.35 -4.40 -12.93
CA GLU A 33 -4.35 -4.18 -13.97
C GLU A 33 -4.08 -2.67 -14.13
N GLN A 34 -5.14 -1.88 -14.18
CA GLN A 34 -5.13 -0.42 -14.29
C GLN A 34 -5.73 0.20 -13.02
N PRO A 35 -4.93 0.84 -12.15
CA PRO A 35 -5.42 1.44 -10.91
C PRO A 35 -6.19 2.76 -11.12
N GLU A 36 -5.99 3.42 -12.27
CA GLU A 36 -6.51 4.74 -12.59
C GLU A 36 -8.02 4.87 -12.34
N PRO A 37 -8.89 3.98 -12.86
CA PRO A 37 -10.34 4.14 -12.73
C PRO A 37 -10.79 4.03 -11.28
N LEU A 38 -10.20 3.12 -10.50
CA LEU A 38 -10.51 3.02 -9.08
C LEU A 38 -10.08 4.29 -8.35
N VAL A 39 -8.85 4.78 -8.57
CA VAL A 39 -8.37 6.00 -7.90
C VAL A 39 -9.22 7.22 -8.27
N ASP A 40 -9.71 7.32 -9.50
CA ASP A 40 -10.68 8.34 -9.90
C ASP A 40 -11.94 8.30 -9.04
N GLN A 41 -12.50 7.10 -8.81
CA GLN A 41 -13.68 6.95 -7.97
C GLN A 41 -13.42 7.28 -6.50
N LEU A 42 -12.26 6.87 -5.95
CA LEU A 42 -11.91 7.21 -4.57
C LEU A 42 -11.84 8.73 -4.38
N CYS A 43 -11.23 9.44 -5.33
CA CYS A 43 -11.13 10.89 -5.31
C CYS A 43 -12.52 11.54 -5.46
N ARG A 44 -13.35 11.06 -6.39
CA ARG A 44 -14.73 11.55 -6.60
C ARG A 44 -15.60 11.38 -5.36
N CYS A 45 -15.51 10.23 -4.69
CA CYS A 45 -16.28 9.96 -3.47
C CYS A 45 -15.78 10.74 -2.25
N THR A 46 -14.62 11.38 -2.32
CA THR A 46 -14.07 12.16 -1.22
C THR A 46 -14.63 13.58 -1.23
N GLY A 47 -15.17 14.01 -0.09
CA GLY A 47 -15.65 15.38 0.09
C GLY A 47 -14.51 16.39 0.13
N ALA A 48 -14.83 17.67 -0.09
CA ALA A 48 -13.84 18.75 0.05
C ALA A 48 -13.21 18.75 1.46
N GLY A 49 -11.87 18.75 1.52
CA GLY A 49 -11.12 18.63 2.78
C GLY A 49 -11.10 17.21 3.38
N GLY A 50 -11.70 16.23 2.71
CA GLY A 50 -11.63 14.83 3.08
C GLY A 50 -10.29 14.17 2.74
N VAL A 51 -10.12 12.92 3.18
CA VAL A 51 -8.86 12.17 3.02
C VAL A 51 -9.11 10.89 2.23
N VAL A 52 -8.22 10.63 1.26
CA VAL A 52 -8.08 9.31 0.63
C VAL A 52 -6.91 8.58 1.30
N SER A 53 -7.15 7.37 1.80
CA SER A 53 -6.12 6.51 2.39
C SER A 53 -5.93 5.25 1.56
N ILE A 54 -4.76 5.12 0.92
CA ILE A 54 -4.41 3.98 0.08
C ILE A 54 -3.31 3.16 0.77
N THR A 55 -3.52 1.85 0.85
CA THR A 55 -2.48 0.89 1.27
C THR A 55 -2.27 -0.11 0.14
N THR A 56 -1.07 -0.16 -0.43
CA THR A 56 -0.71 -1.05 -1.55
C THR A 56 0.71 -1.59 -1.34
N GLY A 57 1.11 -2.58 -2.14
CA GLY A 57 2.47 -3.10 -2.16
C GLY A 57 3.46 -2.02 -2.63
N ASN A 58 4.62 -1.92 -1.98
CA ASN A 58 5.68 -0.99 -2.37
C ASN A 58 6.71 -1.73 -3.24
N ALA A 59 6.80 -1.35 -4.51
CA ALA A 59 7.71 -1.99 -5.46
C ALA A 59 9.17 -1.98 -4.96
N LYS A 60 9.61 -0.89 -4.34
CA LYS A 60 10.98 -0.75 -3.78
C LYS A 60 11.24 -1.65 -2.56
N ALA A 61 10.21 -2.27 -1.99
CA ALA A 61 10.32 -3.16 -0.84
C ALA A 61 10.10 -4.64 -1.19
N MET A 62 9.80 -4.98 -2.44
CA MET A 62 9.44 -6.35 -2.84
C MET A 62 10.58 -7.35 -2.60
N ALA A 63 11.83 -6.94 -2.81
CA ALA A 63 12.99 -7.79 -2.59
C ALA A 63 13.21 -8.16 -1.10
N VAL A 64 12.58 -7.46 -0.15
CA VAL A 64 12.85 -7.63 1.29
C VAL A 64 12.44 -9.03 1.78
N ARG A 65 11.24 -9.50 1.43
CA ARG A 65 10.75 -10.81 1.85
C ARG A 65 11.61 -11.96 1.31
N PRO A 66 11.82 -12.12 -0.01
CA PRO A 66 12.66 -13.20 -0.52
C PRO A 66 14.10 -13.13 0.01
N ALA A 67 14.66 -11.93 0.23
CA ALA A 67 15.98 -11.78 0.84
C ALA A 67 16.03 -12.30 2.30
N LEU A 68 15.00 -12.01 3.10
CA LEU A 68 14.88 -12.54 4.48
C LEU A 68 14.68 -14.06 4.49
N GLU A 69 14.05 -14.61 3.46
CA GLU A 69 13.86 -16.05 3.24
C GLU A 69 15.06 -16.74 2.57
N GLN A 70 16.15 -16.01 2.30
CA GLN A 70 17.36 -16.50 1.61
C GLN A 70 17.11 -17.00 0.17
N ARG A 71 16.02 -16.55 -0.46
CA ARG A 71 15.66 -16.82 -1.86
C ARG A 71 16.28 -15.76 -2.76
N TRP A 72 17.60 -15.83 -2.95
CA TRP A 72 18.37 -14.77 -3.60
C TRP A 72 17.98 -14.52 -5.06
N ASP A 73 17.70 -15.57 -5.83
CA ASP A 73 17.26 -15.42 -7.22
C ASP A 73 15.93 -14.65 -7.31
N ASP A 74 14.98 -14.95 -6.42
CA ASP A 74 13.69 -14.24 -6.35
C ASP A 74 13.85 -12.79 -5.90
N ALA A 75 14.80 -12.54 -4.97
CA ALA A 75 15.11 -11.19 -4.52
C ALA A 75 15.71 -10.33 -5.63
N LEU A 76 16.59 -10.91 -6.47
CA LEU A 76 17.14 -10.22 -7.63
C LEU A 76 16.08 -9.98 -8.70
N ALA A 77 15.28 -11.00 -9.02
CA ALA A 77 14.19 -10.89 -9.99
C ALA A 77 13.17 -9.80 -9.61
N SER A 78 12.94 -9.58 -8.30
CA SER A 78 12.02 -8.55 -7.80
C SER A 78 12.36 -7.13 -8.24
N PHE A 79 13.62 -6.84 -8.61
CA PHE A 79 14.01 -5.52 -9.12
C PHE A 79 13.61 -5.29 -10.58
N ASP A 80 13.42 -6.36 -11.35
CA ASP A 80 13.05 -6.32 -12.76
C ASP A 80 11.54 -6.48 -12.99
N THR A 81 10.78 -6.79 -11.94
CA THR A 81 9.34 -7.07 -12.00
C THR A 81 8.51 -6.01 -11.27
N GLY A 82 7.43 -5.55 -11.89
CA GLY A 82 6.44 -4.66 -11.25
C GLY A 82 5.41 -5.36 -10.36
N GLY A 83 5.60 -6.63 -10.02
CA GLY A 83 4.62 -7.41 -9.26
C GLY A 83 5.15 -8.72 -8.70
N GLU A 84 4.47 -9.25 -7.69
CA GLU A 84 4.81 -10.50 -7.02
C GLU A 84 3.58 -11.41 -6.88
N ILE A 85 3.83 -12.70 -6.62
CA ILE A 85 2.80 -13.57 -6.08
C ILE A 85 2.64 -13.24 -4.59
N GLY A 86 1.49 -12.68 -4.24
CA GLY A 86 1.15 -12.34 -2.87
C GLY A 86 0.91 -13.60 -2.00
N VAL A 87 0.66 -13.39 -0.71
CA VAL A 87 0.37 -14.49 0.24
C VAL A 87 -0.85 -15.31 -0.17
N LEU A 88 -1.78 -14.72 -0.94
CA LEU A 88 -2.96 -15.41 -1.47
C LEU A 88 -2.67 -16.29 -2.69
N GLY A 89 -1.42 -16.36 -3.16
CA GLY A 89 -1.05 -17.15 -4.34
C GLY A 89 -1.44 -16.50 -5.67
N VAL A 90 -1.94 -15.26 -5.65
CA VAL A 90 -2.38 -14.51 -6.83
C VAL A 90 -1.33 -13.45 -7.18
N PRO A 91 -1.03 -13.23 -8.48
CA PRO A 91 -0.19 -12.11 -8.91
C PRO A 91 -0.78 -10.77 -8.45
N THR A 92 0.10 -9.89 -7.99
CA THR A 92 -0.24 -8.53 -7.57
C THR A 92 0.77 -7.56 -8.13
N ARG A 93 0.31 -6.43 -8.64
CA ARG A 93 1.15 -5.27 -8.95
C ARG A 93 1.58 -4.60 -7.64
N ALA A 94 2.78 -4.07 -7.63
CA ALA A 94 3.22 -3.11 -6.63
C ALA A 94 3.44 -1.75 -7.27
N ASP A 95 3.18 -0.69 -6.50
CA ASP A 95 3.39 0.68 -6.95
C ASP A 95 4.61 1.26 -6.22
N THR A 96 5.37 2.12 -6.90
CA THR A 96 6.30 3.00 -6.18
C THR A 96 5.54 4.13 -5.51
N VAL A 97 6.15 4.72 -4.48
CA VAL A 97 5.62 5.90 -3.81
C VAL A 97 5.47 7.07 -4.79
N GLU A 98 6.41 7.21 -5.71
CA GLU A 98 6.44 8.27 -6.70
C GLU A 98 5.30 8.14 -7.72
N GLU A 99 5.06 6.94 -8.25
CA GLU A 99 3.93 6.65 -9.15
C GLU A 99 2.60 6.92 -8.45
N LEU A 100 2.41 6.42 -7.23
CA LEU A 100 1.16 6.63 -6.50
C LEU A 100 0.92 8.11 -6.17
N ARG A 101 1.98 8.86 -5.84
CA ARG A 101 1.88 10.31 -5.60
C ARG A 101 1.48 11.06 -6.85
N GLU A 102 2.06 10.71 -7.99
CA GLU A 102 1.70 11.33 -9.25
C GLU A 102 0.26 10.99 -9.65
N LEU A 103 -0.13 9.73 -9.47
CA LEU A 103 -1.47 9.25 -9.77
C LEU A 103 -2.56 10.05 -9.04
N VAL A 104 -2.37 10.33 -7.74
CA VAL A 104 -3.34 11.12 -6.97
C VAL A 104 -3.22 12.63 -7.24
N ARG A 105 -2.01 13.13 -7.53
CA ARG A 105 -1.78 14.56 -7.83
C ARG A 105 -2.46 14.98 -9.12
N ILE A 106 -2.38 14.17 -10.18
CA ILE A 106 -3.07 14.41 -11.46
C ILE A 106 -4.59 14.57 -11.25
N ARG A 107 -5.13 13.99 -10.16
CA ARG A 107 -6.54 14.06 -9.76
C ARG A 107 -6.86 15.18 -8.77
N GLY A 108 -5.91 16.09 -8.54
CA GLY A 108 -6.09 17.24 -7.64
C GLY A 108 -6.03 16.90 -6.15
N VAL A 109 -5.53 15.72 -5.78
CA VAL A 109 -5.34 15.32 -4.39
C VAL A 109 -3.90 15.53 -3.97
N GLU A 110 -3.68 16.36 -2.96
CA GLU A 110 -2.35 16.65 -2.43
C GLU A 110 -1.84 15.51 -1.52
N PRO A 111 -0.69 14.87 -1.83
CA PRO A 111 -0.15 13.79 -1.00
C PRO A 111 0.38 14.28 0.34
N MET A 112 -0.33 13.98 1.43
CA MET A 112 -0.01 14.50 2.78
C MET A 112 1.13 13.76 3.50
N ARG A 113 1.09 12.42 3.59
CA ARG A 113 2.06 11.64 4.37
C ARG A 113 2.16 10.20 3.89
N LEU A 114 3.39 9.70 3.76
CA LEU A 114 3.66 8.27 3.57
C LEU A 114 3.83 7.60 4.94
N LEU A 115 3.12 6.50 5.17
CA LEU A 115 3.25 5.67 6.36
C LEU A 115 3.61 4.24 5.94
N PRO A 116 4.66 3.62 6.48
CA PRO A 116 4.87 2.19 6.28
C PRO A 116 3.72 1.41 6.92
N SER A 117 3.20 0.40 6.22
CA SER A 117 2.08 -0.43 6.69
C SER A 117 2.40 -1.18 7.98
N THR A 118 3.68 -1.40 8.26
CA THR A 118 4.20 -1.92 9.52
C THR A 118 5.27 -0.98 10.06
N GLN A 119 5.11 -0.52 11.30
CA GLN A 119 6.27 -0.02 12.02
C GLN A 119 7.17 -1.21 12.33
N PRO A 120 8.48 -1.17 12.02
CA PRO A 120 9.38 -2.19 12.55
C PRO A 120 9.28 -2.10 14.07
N ARG A 121 8.78 -3.15 14.72
CA ARG A 121 8.99 -3.33 16.17
C ARG A 121 10.48 -3.55 16.36
N LEU A 122 11.24 -2.47 16.45
CA LEU A 122 12.57 -2.51 17.00
C LEU A 122 12.40 -2.80 18.49
N SER A 123 12.37 -4.08 18.85
CA SER A 123 12.59 -4.48 20.24
C SER A 123 13.93 -3.90 20.67
N PRO A 124 14.02 -3.16 21.79
CA PRO A 124 15.32 -2.71 22.27
C PRO A 124 16.11 -3.97 22.66
N ARG A 125 17.08 -4.35 21.83
CA ARG A 125 18.05 -5.38 22.21
C ARG A 125 18.81 -4.84 23.42
N GLY A 126 18.44 -5.33 24.61
CA GLY A 126 19.14 -5.05 25.85
C GLY A 126 20.61 -5.38 25.70
N THR A 127 21.45 -4.36 25.85
CA THR A 127 22.89 -4.52 25.95
C THR A 127 23.19 -5.17 27.30
N GLN A 128 23.22 -6.51 27.37
CA GLN A 128 23.91 -7.16 28.49
C GLN A 128 25.42 -6.97 28.27
N ARG A 129 25.97 -5.92 28.88
CA ARG A 129 27.39 -5.86 29.20
C ARG A 129 27.67 -6.95 30.24
N SER A 130 28.33 -8.03 29.82
CA SER A 130 28.95 -8.98 30.73
C SER A 130 30.02 -8.25 31.54
N GLY A 131 29.75 -8.04 32.82
CA GLY A 131 30.75 -7.62 33.79
C GLY A 131 31.57 -8.83 34.20
N LEU A 132 32.78 -8.96 33.66
CA LEU A 132 33.82 -9.79 34.27
C LEU A 132 34.45 -8.98 35.40
N THR A 133 34.01 -9.23 36.64
CA THR A 133 34.77 -8.92 37.85
C THR A 133 35.73 -10.06 38.13
N GLY A 134 37.02 -9.73 38.25
CA GLY A 134 38.07 -10.66 38.61
C GLY A 134 37.99 -11.16 40.05
N HIS A 135 38.61 -12.30 40.27
CA HIS A 135 39.23 -12.73 41.50
C HIS A 135 40.53 -13.47 41.15
#